data_AF-A0A813KBP7-F1
#
_entry.id   AF-A0A813KBP7-F1
#
_cell.length_a   1.000
_cell.length_b   1.000
_cell.length_c   1.000
_cell.angle_alpha   90.00
_cell.angle_beta   90.00
_cell.angle_gamma   90.00
#
_symmetry.space_group_name_H-M   'P 1'
#
loop_
_entity.id
_entity.type
_entity.pdbx_description
1 polymer ?
#
loop_
_entity_poly.entity_id
_entity_poly.type
_entity_poly.pdbx_seq_one_letter_code
_entity_poly.pdbx_strand_id
1 'polypeptide(L)'
;ATFWRNYDAKAHKIPLDFLGPLEVFSKNAVELYAHKKEWQCKSPKVQSQGEDGFFMDCMMSLGVKSRWDYSLLQNACDWCPVLKPDSCADHGFVAFHPFKTIEAYQNCSEIATASGC
;
A
#
# COMPACT_ATOMS: atom_id res chain seq x y z
N ALA A 1 10.73 -14.64 -1.65
CA ALA A 1 10.40 -13.23 -1.95
C ALA A 1 8.94 -12.99 -1.60
N THR A 2 8.64 -11.89 -0.91
CA THR A 2 7.27 -11.53 -0.50
C THR A 2 6.96 -10.04 -0.68
N PHE A 3 5.67 -9.71 -0.74
CA PHE A 3 5.14 -8.34 -0.64
C PHE A 3 3.94 -8.30 0.32
N TRP A 4 3.62 -7.12 0.87
CA TRP A 4 2.51 -6.95 1.80
C TRP A 4 1.27 -6.33 1.15
N ARG A 5 0.11 -6.85 1.53
CA ARG A 5 -1.21 -6.33 1.21
C ARG A 5 -1.77 -5.72 2.47
N ASN A 6 -1.87 -4.40 2.49
CA ASN A 6 -2.25 -3.62 3.67
C ASN A 6 -3.62 -2.95 3.52
N TYR A 7 -4.40 -3.39 2.55
CA TYR A 7 -5.76 -2.95 2.33
C TYR A 7 -6.72 -4.12 2.31
N ASP A 8 -7.76 -4.07 3.16
CA ASP A 8 -8.82 -5.07 3.14
C ASP A 8 -9.78 -4.80 1.97
N ALA A 9 -9.42 -5.34 0.80
CA ALA A 9 -10.23 -5.28 -0.40
C ALA A 9 -11.46 -6.21 -0.37
N LYS A 10 -11.85 -6.83 0.77
CA LYS A 10 -13.06 -7.68 0.84
C LYS A 10 -14.33 -7.01 0.34
N ALA A 11 -14.39 -5.67 0.35
CA ALA A 11 -15.50 -4.89 -0.20
C ALA A 11 -15.41 -4.60 -1.72
N HIS A 12 -14.27 -4.90 -2.35
CA HIS A 12 -14.00 -4.60 -3.75
C HIS A 12 -14.18 -5.84 -4.65
N LYS A 13 -14.90 -5.67 -5.77
CA LYS A 13 -15.11 -6.72 -6.78
C LYS A 13 -13.86 -7.01 -7.64
N ILE A 14 -12.83 -6.20 -7.51
CA ILE A 14 -11.53 -6.33 -8.19
C ILE A 14 -10.50 -6.47 -7.07
N PRO A 15 -9.60 -7.47 -7.10
CA PRO A 15 -8.55 -7.61 -6.10
C PRO A 15 -7.51 -6.48 -6.26
N LEU A 16 -7.86 -5.29 -5.75
CA LEU A 16 -6.94 -4.17 -5.54
C LEU A 16 -6.21 -4.46 -4.23
N ASP A 17 -5.31 -5.44 -4.31
CA ASP A 17 -4.55 -5.91 -3.16
C ASP A 17 -3.40 -4.97 -2.78
N PHE A 18 -3.11 -4.03 -3.68
CA PHE A 18 -2.22 -2.90 -3.53
C PHE A 18 -3.04 -1.62 -3.69
N LEU A 19 -2.97 -0.76 -2.68
CA LEU A 19 -3.33 0.65 -2.83
C LEU A 19 -2.04 1.43 -2.65
N GLY A 20 -1.80 2.41 -3.52
CA GLY A 20 -0.61 3.26 -3.52
C GLY A 20 -0.20 4.00 -2.21
N PRO A 21 -0.98 4.11 -1.12
CA PRO A 21 -0.51 4.83 0.07
C PRO A 21 0.64 4.17 0.85
N LEU A 22 0.77 2.84 0.79
CA LEU A 22 1.91 2.15 1.39
C LEU A 22 2.13 0.80 0.69
N GLU A 23 3.35 0.59 0.23
CA GLU A 23 3.72 -0.52 -0.64
C GLU A 23 5.02 -1.16 -0.14
N VAL A 24 4.96 -2.38 0.40
CA VAL A 24 6.13 -3.01 1.03
C VAL A 24 6.55 -4.29 0.30
N PHE A 25 7.80 -4.29 -0.15
CA PHE A 25 8.44 -5.42 -0.83
C PHE A 25 9.68 -5.86 -0.06
N SER A 26 9.86 -7.18 0.09
CA SER A 26 11.15 -7.71 0.55
C SER A 26 12.26 -7.35 -0.45
N LYS A 27 13.48 -7.15 0.04
CA LYS A 27 14.67 -6.94 -0.80
C LYS A 27 14.76 -7.95 -1.95
N ASN A 28 14.61 -9.24 -1.63
CA ASN A 28 14.66 -10.32 -2.64
C ASN A 28 13.54 -10.24 -3.68
N ALA A 29 12.39 -9.63 -3.37
CA ALA A 29 11.33 -9.40 -4.37
C ALA A 29 11.74 -8.32 -5.38
N VAL A 30 12.32 -7.23 -4.88
CA VAL A 30 12.82 -6.13 -5.73
C VAL A 30 14.00 -6.58 -6.59
N GLU A 31 14.92 -7.36 -6.03
CA GLU A 31 16.02 -7.97 -6.80
C GLU A 31 15.50 -8.90 -7.90
N LEU A 32 14.53 -9.76 -7.57
CA LEU A 32 13.90 -10.64 -8.56
C LEU A 32 13.24 -9.85 -9.69
N TYR A 33 12.55 -8.76 -9.37
CA TYR A 33 12.00 -7.84 -10.36
C TYR A 33 13.09 -7.25 -11.24
N ALA A 34 14.14 -6.67 -10.65
CA ALA A 34 15.23 -6.06 -11.39
C ALA A 34 15.87 -7.02 -12.41
N HIS A 35 16.00 -8.31 -12.06
CA HIS A 35 16.57 -9.33 -12.92
C HIS A 35 15.63 -9.83 -14.04
N LYS A 36 14.31 -9.79 -13.85
CA LYS A 36 13.36 -10.52 -14.71
C LYS A 36 12.28 -9.67 -15.38
N LYS A 37 12.15 -8.39 -15.00
CA LYS A 37 11.07 -7.50 -15.48
C LYS A 37 10.94 -7.44 -17.01
N GLU A 38 12.07 -7.42 -17.72
CA GLU A 38 12.10 -7.26 -19.19
C GLU A 38 11.41 -8.42 -19.93
N TRP A 39 11.47 -9.62 -19.36
CA TRP A 39 10.94 -10.84 -19.99
C TRP A 39 9.56 -11.20 -19.47
N GLN A 40 9.33 -11.00 -18.17
CA GLN A 40 8.14 -11.50 -17.50
C GLN A 40 7.02 -10.45 -17.36
N CYS A 41 7.37 -9.17 -17.27
CA CYS A 41 6.43 -8.10 -16.94
C CYS A 41 6.01 -7.24 -18.14
N LYS A 42 6.57 -7.49 -19.32
CA LYS A 42 6.09 -6.92 -20.59
C LYS A 42 4.89 -7.66 -21.18
N SER A 43 4.47 -8.77 -20.57
CA SER A 43 3.32 -9.55 -21.06
C SER A 43 2.04 -8.72 -20.99
N PRO A 44 1.14 -8.78 -22.00
CA PRO A 44 -0.19 -8.16 -21.93
C PRO A 44 -1.03 -8.63 -20.73
N LYS A 45 -0.67 -9.78 -20.13
CA LYS A 45 -1.29 -10.31 -18.91
C LYS A 45 -0.95 -9.49 -17.64
N VAL A 46 0.00 -8.56 -17.71
CA VAL A 46 0.50 -7.71 -16.61
C VAL A 46 -0.01 -6.26 -16.76
N GLN A 47 -1.10 -6.04 -17.50
CA GLN A 47 -1.65 -4.71 -17.77
C GLN A 47 -3.10 -4.59 -17.29
N SER A 48 -3.31 -4.35 -15.99
CA SER A 48 -4.67 -4.18 -15.48
C SER A 48 -5.00 -2.83 -14.82
N GLN A 49 -4.03 -1.99 -14.42
CA GLN A 49 -4.27 -0.66 -13.79
C GLN A 49 -3.03 0.26 -13.91
N GLY A 50 -2.97 1.34 -13.09
CA GLY A 50 -1.81 2.23 -12.91
C GLY A 50 -0.53 1.54 -12.39
N GLU A 51 0.44 2.32 -11.91
CA GLU A 51 1.75 1.82 -11.48
C GLU A 51 1.67 0.67 -10.46
N ASP A 52 0.85 0.86 -9.43
CA ASP A 52 0.59 -0.08 -8.33
C ASP A 52 0.05 -1.43 -8.82
N GLY A 53 -0.95 -1.41 -9.71
CA GLY A 53 -1.51 -2.62 -10.31
C GLY A 53 -0.55 -3.30 -11.27
N PHE A 54 0.19 -2.55 -12.08
CA PHE A 54 1.27 -3.12 -12.91
C PHE A 54 2.29 -3.86 -12.05
N PHE A 55 2.73 -3.24 -10.96
CA PHE A 55 3.78 -3.79 -10.12
C PHE A 55 3.28 -5.01 -9.34
N MET A 56 2.04 -4.98 -8.85
CA MET A 56 1.36 -6.13 -8.25
C MET A 56 1.30 -7.32 -9.23
N ASP A 57 0.77 -7.12 -10.44
CA ASP A 57 0.62 -8.16 -11.46
C ASP A 57 1.98 -8.74 -11.86
N CYS A 58 2.98 -7.88 -12.02
CA CYS A 58 4.35 -8.27 -12.34
C CYS A 58 4.94 -9.14 -11.22
N MET A 59 4.80 -8.74 -9.95
CA MET A 59 5.30 -9.49 -8.80
C MET A 59 4.61 -10.85 -8.67
N MET A 60 3.31 -10.92 -8.91
CA MET A 60 2.56 -12.19 -8.95
C MET A 60 3.05 -13.09 -10.10
N SER A 61 3.28 -12.53 -11.29
CA SER A 61 3.83 -13.24 -12.46
C SER A 61 5.24 -13.76 -12.24
N LEU A 62 6.04 -13.06 -11.43
CA LEU A 62 7.37 -13.49 -10.97
C LEU A 62 7.33 -14.55 -9.86
N GLY A 63 6.14 -14.89 -9.35
CA GLY A 63 5.94 -15.86 -8.28
C GLY A 63 6.22 -15.32 -6.87
N VAL A 64 6.33 -14.00 -6.71
CA VAL A 64 6.45 -13.34 -5.39
C VAL A 64 5.16 -13.56 -4.62
N LYS A 65 5.27 -13.97 -3.35
CA LYS A 65 4.11 -14.30 -2.53
C LYS A 65 3.59 -13.07 -1.80
N SER A 66 2.29 -12.86 -1.83
CA SER A 66 1.64 -11.85 -0.98
C SER A 66 1.55 -12.32 0.48
N ARG A 67 1.55 -11.37 1.39
CA ARG A 67 1.16 -11.52 2.80
C ARG A 67 0.20 -10.42 3.18
N TRP A 68 -0.81 -10.75 3.96
CA TRP A 68 -1.78 -9.76 4.44
C TRP A 68 -1.29 -9.15 5.74
N ASP A 69 -1.25 -7.82 5.80
CA ASP A 69 -0.94 -7.07 7.01
C ASP A 69 -1.67 -5.74 7.02
N TYR A 70 -2.83 -5.73 7.67
CA TYR A 70 -3.71 -4.56 7.79
C TYR A 70 -3.38 -3.68 9.01
N SER A 71 -2.34 -4.02 9.78
CA SER A 71 -2.00 -3.30 11.00
C SER A 71 -1.10 -2.08 10.76
N LEU A 72 -0.52 -1.97 9.56
CA LEU A 72 0.50 -0.96 9.27
C LEU A 72 -0.10 0.36 8.77
N LEU A 73 -1.18 0.29 7.98
CA LEU A 73 -1.78 1.44 7.33
C LEU A 73 -3.19 1.69 7.89
N GLN A 74 -3.38 2.87 8.48
CA GLN A 74 -4.72 3.37 8.77
C GLN A 74 -5.26 4.10 7.53
N ASN A 75 -6.32 3.55 6.93
CA ASN A 75 -6.85 4.04 5.67
C ASN A 75 -8.32 4.47 5.78
N ALA A 76 -8.67 5.61 5.18
CA ALA A 76 -10.04 5.98 4.87
C ALA A 76 -10.33 6.00 3.35
N CYS A 77 -11.57 5.63 3.02
CA CYS A 77 -12.06 5.43 1.66
C CYS A 77 -13.58 5.67 1.65
N ASP A 78 -14.21 5.71 0.47
CA ASP A 78 -15.66 6.02 0.33
C ASP A 78 -16.58 5.05 1.10
N TRP A 79 -16.10 3.86 1.43
CA TRP A 79 -16.79 2.84 2.24
C TRP A 79 -16.06 2.47 3.55
N CYS A 80 -15.02 3.22 3.93
CA CYS A 80 -14.28 3.07 5.17
C CYS A 80 -14.63 4.22 6.12
N PRO A 81 -14.36 4.11 7.44
CA PRO A 81 -14.49 5.24 8.36
C PRO A 81 -13.68 6.44 7.88
N VAL A 82 -14.25 7.65 7.99
CA VAL A 82 -13.55 8.89 7.67
C VAL A 82 -12.40 9.10 8.65
N LEU A 83 -11.17 9.28 8.14
CA LEU A 83 -10.02 9.62 8.96
C LEU A 83 -10.03 11.11 9.28
N LYS A 84 -9.82 11.46 10.56
CA LYS A 84 -9.62 12.83 11.02
C LYS A 84 -8.14 13.00 11.39
N PRO A 85 -7.59 14.22 11.41
CA PRO A 85 -6.21 14.44 11.83
C PRO A 85 -5.88 13.81 13.20
N ASP A 86 -6.82 13.84 14.15
CA ASP A 86 -6.67 13.22 15.48
C ASP A 86 -6.41 11.70 15.44
N SER A 87 -6.80 11.01 14.36
CA SER A 87 -6.50 9.59 14.17
C SER A 87 -4.99 9.31 14.10
N CYS A 88 -4.18 10.31 13.74
CA CYS A 88 -2.73 10.19 13.65
C CYS A 88 -2.03 10.09 15.02
N ALA A 89 -2.78 10.23 16.12
CA ALA A 89 -2.29 9.95 17.47
C ALA A 89 -2.24 8.44 17.78
N ASP A 90 -2.81 7.59 16.93
CA ASP A 90 -2.78 6.14 17.10
C ASP A 90 -1.42 5.58 16.68
N HIS A 91 -0.51 5.46 17.65
CA HIS A 91 0.83 4.89 17.46
C HIS A 91 0.84 3.38 17.13
N GLY A 92 -0.33 2.73 17.05
CA GLY A 92 -0.46 1.36 16.55
C GLY A 92 -0.23 1.23 15.04
N PHE A 93 -0.31 2.34 14.29
CA PHE A 93 -0.12 2.37 12.84
C PHE A 93 1.19 3.09 12.46
N VAL A 94 1.78 2.71 11.33
CA VAL A 94 3.01 3.34 10.81
C VAL A 94 2.74 4.30 9.65
N ALA A 95 1.53 4.32 9.11
CA ALA A 95 1.12 5.19 8.01
C ALA A 95 -0.38 5.53 8.10
N PHE A 96 -0.73 6.71 7.58
CA PHE A 96 -2.09 7.25 7.59
C PHE A 96 -2.47 7.84 6.22
N HIS A 97 -3.67 7.51 5.72
CA HIS A 97 -4.21 7.96 4.42
C HIS A 97 -5.74 8.15 4.54
N PRO A 98 -6.40 9.10 3.83
CA PRO A 98 -5.97 9.90 2.69
C PRO A 98 -5.94 11.42 2.95
N PHE A 99 -5.00 11.94 3.73
CA PHE A 99 -4.93 13.39 3.93
C PHE A 99 -4.50 14.13 2.65
N LYS A 100 -5.48 14.49 1.80
CA LYS A 100 -5.27 15.05 0.44
C LYS A 100 -5.12 16.58 0.41
N THR A 101 -5.24 17.26 1.54
CA THR A 101 -5.00 18.71 1.64
C THR A 101 -3.74 18.96 2.47
N ILE A 102 -3.05 20.07 2.18
CA ILE A 102 -1.84 20.48 2.90
C ILE A 102 -2.14 20.58 4.40
N GLU A 103 -3.24 21.25 4.76
CA GLU A 103 -3.68 21.43 6.15
C GLU A 103 -3.92 20.10 6.86
N ALA A 104 -4.67 19.18 6.25
CA ALA A 104 -4.98 17.90 6.88
C ALA A 104 -3.74 17.02 7.04
N TYR A 105 -2.82 17.05 6.06
CA TYR A 105 -1.55 16.35 6.14
C TYR A 105 -0.65 16.92 7.25
N GLN A 106 -0.51 18.25 7.32
CA GLN A 106 0.30 18.92 8.34
C GLN A 106 -0.21 18.61 9.74
N ASN A 107 -1.51 18.77 9.98
CA ASN A 107 -2.12 18.46 11.27
C ASN A 107 -1.85 16.99 11.67
N CYS A 108 -2.05 16.05 10.75
CA CYS A 108 -1.75 14.64 11.01
C CYS A 108 -0.27 14.40 11.32
N SER A 109 0.64 14.99 10.52
CA SER A 109 2.09 14.84 10.71
C SER A 109 2.55 15.41 12.05
N GLU A 110 2.03 16.57 12.43
CA GLU A 110 2.32 17.18 13.73
C GLU A 110 1.85 16.29 14.88
N ILE A 111 0.63 15.74 14.80
CA ILE A 111 0.09 14.83 15.82
C ILE A 111 0.91 13.53 15.90
N ALA A 112 1.25 12.91 14.75
CA ALA A 112 2.00 11.65 14.71
C ALA A 112 3.44 11.78 15.22
N THR A 113 4.03 12.98 15.08
CA THR A 113 5.43 13.25 15.47
C THR A 113 5.55 14.03 16.77
N ALA A 114 4.45 14.55 17.29
CA ALA A 114 4.38 15.11 18.64
C ALA A 114 4.89 14.02 19.58
N SER A 115 6.02 14.30 20.21
CA SER A 115 6.75 13.31 20.99
C SER A 115 5.88 12.81 22.14
N GLY A 116 5.39 11.59 22.02
CA GLY A 116 4.99 10.79 23.17
C GLY A 116 6.25 10.38 23.92
N CYS A 117 6.63 11.18 24.93
CA CYS A 117 7.29 10.65 26.11
C CYS A 117 6.25 10.00 27.02
#